data_AF-A0AAU9X390-F1
#
_entry.id   AF-A0AAU9X390-F1
#
_cell.length_a   1.000
_cell.length_b   1.000
_cell.length_c   1.000
_cell.angle_alpha   90.00
_cell.angle_beta   90.00
_cell.angle_gamma   90.00
#
_symmetry.space_group_name_H-M   'P 1'
#
loop_
_entity.id
_entity.type
_entity.pdbx_description
1 polymer ?
#
loop_
_entity_poly.entity_id
_entity_poly.type
_entity_poly.pdbx_seq_one_letter_code
_entity_poly.pdbx_strand_id
1 'polypeptide(L)'
;MAPFLVEKIYTDERTGAYQDVSVWRARLDSIPEGVFMIGDVAFGAFTSSFPRKAVVLVDPLITILEEIWTDEGSGGRQYGSFWRVNAPPGFVALGDVACNNWSQPTPEFTAKYACIRQDLLS
;
A
#
# COMPACT_ATOMS: atom_id res chain seq x y z
N MET A 1 23.91 4.60 -4.51
CA MET A 1 22.55 4.81 -3.97
C MET A 1 22.17 3.52 -3.24
N ALA A 2 21.79 3.57 -1.97
CA ALA A 2 21.36 2.38 -1.25
C ALA A 2 20.15 1.75 -1.96
N PRO A 3 20.01 0.41 -2.01
CA PRO A 3 18.87 -0.21 -2.65
C PRO A 3 17.59 0.13 -1.89
N PHE A 4 16.51 0.47 -2.61
CA PHE A 4 15.17 0.55 -2.03
C PHE A 4 14.83 -0.82 -1.43
N LEU A 5 14.39 -0.82 -0.18
CA LEU A 5 14.00 -2.03 0.53
C LEU A 5 12.48 -2.16 0.49
N VAL A 6 12.01 -3.40 0.52
CA VAL A 6 10.58 -3.73 0.44
C VAL A 6 10.21 -4.66 1.58
N GLU A 7 8.97 -4.57 2.00
CA GLU A 7 8.38 -5.40 3.05
C GLU A 7 7.06 -5.99 2.57
N LYS A 8 6.72 -7.17 3.11
CA LYS A 8 5.43 -7.81 2.89
C LYS A 8 4.45 -7.25 3.92
N ILE A 9 3.35 -6.68 3.45
CA ILE A 9 2.31 -6.08 4.28
C ILE A 9 1.22 -7.08 4.63
N TYR A 10 0.80 -7.92 3.68
CA TYR A 10 -0.27 -8.88 3.91
C TYR A 10 -0.06 -10.16 3.10
N THR A 11 -0.56 -11.26 3.63
CA THR A 11 -0.81 -12.49 2.89
C THR A 11 -2.06 -13.17 3.42
N ASP A 12 -2.84 -13.75 2.53
CA ASP A 12 -4.07 -14.49 2.88
C ASP A 12 -3.80 -15.93 3.36
N GLU A 13 -2.60 -16.20 3.88
CA GLU A 13 -2.21 -17.54 4.30
C GLU A 13 -3.16 -18.07 5.38
N ARG A 14 -3.80 -19.20 5.09
CA ARG A 14 -4.79 -19.88 5.95
C ARG A 14 -6.11 -19.16 6.19
N THR A 15 -6.44 -18.16 5.38
CA THR A 15 -7.77 -17.54 5.41
C THR A 15 -8.87 -18.47 4.86
N GLY A 16 -8.49 -19.51 4.10
CA GLY A 16 -9.44 -20.35 3.37
C GLY A 16 -9.96 -19.71 2.07
N ALA A 17 -9.38 -18.58 1.65
CA ALA A 17 -9.66 -17.99 0.35
C ALA A 17 -9.32 -18.94 -0.80
N TYR A 18 -10.09 -18.87 -1.89
CA TYR A 18 -9.88 -19.69 -3.09
C TYR A 18 -8.69 -19.23 -3.96
N GLN A 19 -8.24 -17.99 -3.79
CA GLN A 19 -7.15 -17.39 -4.55
C GLN A 19 -6.17 -16.73 -3.59
N ASP A 20 -4.89 -16.98 -3.83
CA ASP A 20 -3.81 -16.44 -3.01
C ASP A 20 -3.52 -14.99 -3.37
N VAL A 21 -3.13 -14.20 -2.38
CA VAL A 21 -2.63 -12.84 -2.53
C VAL A 21 -1.51 -12.55 -1.53
N SER A 22 -0.49 -11.84 -2.00
CA SER A 22 0.45 -11.14 -1.12
C SER A 22 0.56 -9.68 -1.52
N VAL A 23 0.61 -8.80 -0.52
CA VAL A 23 0.72 -7.36 -0.71
C VAL A 23 2.07 -6.89 -0.20
N TRP A 24 2.71 -6.04 -0.98
CA TRP A 24 4.07 -5.58 -0.73
C TRP A 24 4.20 -4.07 -0.87
N ARG A 25 5.12 -3.50 -0.10
CA ARG A 25 5.31 -2.06 0.04
C ARG A 25 6.80 -1.72 0.16
N ALA A 26 7.19 -0.51 -0.26
CA ALA A 26 8.52 0.02 0.05
C ALA A 26 8.65 0.34 1.54
N ARG A 27 9.75 -0.06 2.19
CA ARG A 27 9.93 0.24 3.61
C ARG A 27 10.10 1.74 3.83
N LEU A 28 9.37 2.29 4.80
CA LEU A 28 9.37 3.73 5.10
C LEU A 28 10.77 4.30 5.37
N ASP A 29 11.62 3.53 6.05
CA ASP A 29 13.02 3.89 6.37
C ASP A 29 13.94 3.95 5.14
N SER A 30 13.52 3.36 4.01
CA SER A 30 14.27 3.34 2.77
C SER A 30 13.83 4.40 1.75
N ILE A 31 12.78 5.18 2.06
CA ILE A 31 12.24 6.23 1.19
C ILE A 31 12.99 7.54 1.43
N PRO A 32 13.77 8.04 0.46
CA PRO A 32 14.51 9.29 0.59
C PRO A 32 13.60 10.49 0.84
N GLU A 33 14.16 11.56 1.38
CA GLU A 33 13.46 12.84 1.45
C GLU A 33 13.09 13.34 0.04
N GLY A 34 11.87 13.89 -0.09
CA GLY A 34 11.32 14.32 -1.39
C GLY A 34 10.86 13.19 -2.31
N VAL A 35 10.96 11.93 -1.90
CA VAL A 35 10.40 10.77 -2.61
C VAL A 35 9.18 10.25 -1.85
N PHE A 36 8.16 9.86 -2.60
CA PHE A 36 6.88 9.41 -2.05
C PHE A 36 6.46 8.11 -2.74
N MET A 37 5.83 7.22 -1.97
CA MET A 37 5.14 6.05 -2.53
C MET A 37 3.74 6.44 -2.99
N ILE A 38 3.24 5.73 -3.99
CA ILE A 38 1.96 6.02 -4.65
C ILE A 38 0.98 4.85 -4.58
N GLY A 39 1.40 3.72 -3.99
CA GLY A 39 0.60 2.50 -3.94
C GLY A 39 1.38 1.31 -3.38
N ASP A 40 0.61 0.33 -2.91
CA ASP A 40 1.10 -1.02 -2.64
C ASP A 40 1.00 -1.90 -3.90
N VAL A 41 1.75 -2.99 -3.92
CA VAL A 41 1.72 -3.97 -5.00
C VAL A 41 1.15 -5.28 -4.50
N ALA A 42 -0.04 -5.65 -4.99
CA ALA A 42 -0.65 -6.95 -4.77
C ALA A 42 -0.25 -7.95 -5.86
N PHE A 43 0.06 -9.18 -5.46
CA PHE A 43 0.43 -10.26 -6.37
C PHE A 43 -0.38 -11.52 -6.04
N GLY A 44 -0.95 -12.16 -7.05
CA GLY A 44 -1.81 -13.35 -6.92
C GLY A 44 -1.04 -14.64 -6.61
N ALA A 45 -0.21 -14.64 -5.57
CA ALA A 45 0.49 -15.82 -5.07
C ALA A 45 1.03 -15.61 -3.65
N PHE A 46 1.19 -16.72 -2.93
CA PHE A 46 2.07 -16.83 -1.76
C PHE A 46 3.55 -16.81 -2.17
N THR A 47 4.07 -15.63 -2.51
CA THR A 47 5.48 -15.48 -2.91
C THR A 47 6.35 -14.89 -1.81
N SER A 48 7.66 -15.15 -1.90
CA SER A 48 8.72 -14.52 -1.12
C SER A 48 9.55 -13.51 -1.95
N SER A 49 9.24 -13.35 -3.25
CA SER A 49 9.98 -12.48 -4.17
C SER A 49 9.12 -11.33 -4.72
N PHE A 50 9.66 -10.10 -4.64
CA PHE A 50 8.98 -8.84 -4.99
C PHE A 50 9.24 -8.36 -6.45
N PRO A 51 8.26 -7.78 -7.16
CA PRO A 51 8.46 -7.13 -8.46
C PRO A 51 9.02 -5.70 -8.34
N ARG A 52 10.22 -5.45 -8.90
CA ARG A 52 11.04 -4.21 -8.72
C ARG A 52 10.50 -2.89 -9.32
N LYS A 53 9.21 -2.71 -9.60
CA LYS A 53 8.71 -1.48 -10.26
C LYS A 53 7.47 -0.89 -9.59
N ALA A 54 7.67 0.07 -8.68
CA ALA A 54 6.66 1.06 -8.27
C ALA A 54 7.34 2.24 -7.55
N VAL A 55 7.71 3.31 -8.28
CA VAL A 55 8.08 4.62 -7.68
C VAL A 55 7.72 5.73 -8.67
N VAL A 56 6.98 6.75 -8.23
CA VAL A 56 6.80 8.05 -8.92
C VAL A 56 6.84 9.16 -7.86
N LEU A 57 7.55 10.25 -8.18
CA LEU A 57 7.68 11.45 -7.35
C LEU A 57 6.38 12.25 -7.35
N VAL A 58 5.80 12.54 -6.19
CA VAL A 58 4.67 13.48 -6.09
C VAL A 58 4.60 14.17 -4.72
N ASP A 59 4.04 15.37 -4.71
CA ASP A 59 3.77 16.18 -3.50
C ASP A 59 2.73 15.47 -2.60
N PRO A 60 2.97 15.30 -1.28
CA PRO A 60 2.09 14.54 -0.40
C PRO A 60 0.78 15.28 -0.15
N LEU A 61 -0.27 14.81 -0.82
CA LEU A 61 -1.64 15.20 -0.51
C LEU A 61 -2.49 13.95 -0.36
N ILE A 62 -2.68 13.54 0.90
CA ILE A 62 -3.68 12.56 1.32
C ILE A 62 -4.69 13.31 2.15
N THR A 63 -5.98 13.20 1.79
CA THR A 63 -7.04 13.89 2.52
C THR A 63 -7.77 12.98 3.49
N ILE A 64 -8.27 11.82 3.03
CA ILE A 64 -9.11 10.93 3.85
C ILE A 64 -8.81 9.48 3.49
N LEU A 65 -8.75 8.60 4.49
CA LEU A 65 -8.68 7.15 4.30
C LEU A 65 -10.02 6.54 4.74
N GLU A 66 -10.58 5.66 3.90
CA GLU A 66 -11.82 4.94 4.17
C GLU A 66 -11.52 3.44 4.23
N GLU A 67 -11.96 2.75 5.28
CA GLU A 67 -11.84 1.30 5.34
C GLU A 67 -12.71 0.65 4.26
N ILE A 68 -12.11 -0.17 3.40
CA ILE A 68 -12.86 -0.90 2.36
C ILE A 68 -12.99 -2.38 2.66
N TRP A 69 -12.09 -2.95 3.48
CA TRP A 69 -12.10 -4.36 3.85
C TRP A 69 -11.20 -4.65 5.05
N THR A 70 -11.57 -5.65 5.85
CA THR A 70 -10.72 -6.28 6.86
C THR A 70 -10.81 -7.80 6.76
N ASP A 71 -9.76 -8.48 7.21
CA ASP A 71 -9.73 -9.94 7.32
C ASP A 71 -10.29 -10.45 8.67
N GLU A 72 -10.98 -9.59 9.43
CA GLU A 72 -11.51 -9.93 10.75
C GLU A 72 -12.44 -11.15 10.67
N GLY A 73 -12.17 -12.15 11.51
CA GLY A 73 -12.92 -13.41 11.52
C GLY A 73 -12.52 -14.41 10.42
N SER A 74 -11.53 -14.10 9.57
CA SER A 74 -11.05 -15.03 8.53
C SER A 74 -10.37 -16.30 9.08
N GLY A 75 -9.86 -16.24 10.32
CA GLY A 75 -8.99 -17.28 10.88
C GLY A 75 -7.60 -17.34 10.24
N GLY A 76 -7.27 -16.37 9.38
CA GLY A 76 -5.96 -16.19 8.76
C GLY A 76 -4.86 -15.98 9.80
N ARG A 77 -3.62 -16.33 9.40
CA ARG A 77 -2.45 -16.18 10.28
C ARG A 77 -2.02 -14.74 10.51
N GLN A 78 -2.36 -13.87 9.58
CA GLN A 78 -1.93 -12.48 9.59
C GLN A 78 -3.16 -11.60 9.49
N TYR A 79 -3.24 -10.57 10.35
CA TYR A 79 -4.27 -9.55 10.24
C TYR A 79 -4.02 -8.63 9.05
N GLY A 80 -5.10 -8.26 8.36
CA GLY A 80 -5.09 -7.47 7.15
C GLY A 80 -6.28 -6.50 7.10
N SER A 81 -6.03 -5.28 6.65
CA SER A 81 -7.07 -4.35 6.23
C SER A 81 -6.64 -3.60 4.98
N PHE A 82 -7.62 -3.12 4.20
CA PHE A 82 -7.39 -2.28 3.04
C PHE A 82 -8.17 -0.99 3.19
N TRP A 83 -7.55 0.10 2.76
CA TRP A 83 -8.03 1.46 2.95
C TRP A 83 -7.97 2.23 1.64
N ARG A 84 -9.10 2.83 1.24
CA ARG A 84 -9.16 3.70 0.08
C ARG A 84 -8.62 5.07 0.39
N VAL A 85 -7.72 5.54 -0.47
CA VAL A 85 -7.19 6.91 -0.43
C VAL A 85 -8.12 7.81 -1.22
N ASN A 86 -8.77 8.75 -0.54
CA ASN A 86 -9.54 9.81 -1.18
C ASN A 86 -8.58 10.93 -1.57
N ALA A 87 -8.25 11.00 -2.86
CA ALA A 87 -7.39 12.02 -3.43
C ALA A 87 -8.09 13.40 -3.42
N PRO A 88 -7.34 14.50 -3.21
CA PRO A 88 -7.89 15.85 -3.34
C PRO A 88 -8.24 16.18 -4.80
N PRO A 89 -9.05 17.22 -5.05
CA PRO A 89 -9.35 17.67 -6.41
C PRO A 89 -8.09 17.92 -7.24
N GLY A 90 -8.07 17.40 -8.47
CA GLY A 90 -6.93 17.49 -9.39
C GLY A 90 -5.85 16.41 -9.20
N PHE A 91 -6.06 15.46 -8.28
CA PHE A 91 -5.19 14.32 -8.05
C PHE A 91 -5.96 12.99 -8.11
N VAL A 92 -5.23 11.90 -8.27
CA VAL A 92 -5.74 10.53 -8.35
C VAL A 92 -4.86 9.63 -7.48
N ALA A 93 -5.47 8.84 -6.61
CA ALA A 93 -4.79 7.76 -5.92
C ALA A 93 -4.59 6.59 -6.90
N LEU A 94 -3.37 6.07 -7.01
CA LEU A 94 -3.10 4.95 -7.92
C LEU A 94 -3.48 3.58 -7.32
N GLY A 95 -3.76 3.52 -6.03
CA GLY A 95 -4.14 2.30 -5.35
C GLY A 95 -4.68 2.53 -3.95
N ASP A 96 -5.28 1.47 -3.42
CA ASP A 96 -5.67 1.35 -2.02
C ASP A 96 -4.44 0.95 -1.17
N VAL A 97 -4.52 1.18 0.14
CA VAL A 97 -3.44 1.00 1.11
C VAL A 97 -3.75 -0.21 1.98
N ALA A 98 -2.84 -1.19 2.04
CA ALA A 98 -2.96 -2.32 2.95
C ALA A 98 -2.33 -2.03 4.33
N CYS A 99 -2.87 -2.61 5.39
CA CYS A 99 -2.28 -2.61 6.73
C CYS A 99 -2.18 -4.05 7.23
N ASN A 100 -1.12 -4.34 7.99
CA ASN A 100 -0.90 -5.64 8.65
C ASN A 100 -1.63 -5.77 10.00
N ASN A 101 -2.72 -5.03 10.15
CA ASN A 101 -3.60 -4.92 11.32
C ASN A 101 -4.94 -4.35 10.85
N TRP A 102 -5.91 -4.17 11.75
CA TRP A 102 -7.25 -3.63 11.44
C TRP A 102 -7.39 -2.12 11.67
N SER A 103 -6.29 -1.42 11.91
CA SER A 103 -6.29 0.02 12.14
C SER A 103 -5.93 0.78 10.87
N GLN A 104 -6.44 2.01 10.79
CA GLN A 104 -6.08 2.97 9.75
C GLN A 104 -4.54 3.17 9.68
N PRO A 105 -3.99 3.43 8.47
CA PRO A 105 -2.59 3.79 8.30
C PRO A 105 -2.12 4.93 9.22
N THR A 106 -0.88 4.85 9.70
CA THR A 106 -0.34 5.80 10.68
C THR A 106 0.04 7.16 10.05
N PRO A 107 0.18 8.22 10.86
CA PRO A 107 0.69 9.51 10.38
C PRO A 107 2.07 9.40 9.69
N GLU A 108 2.97 8.56 10.20
CA GLU A 108 4.30 8.35 9.62
C GLU A 108 4.22 7.73 8.22
N PHE A 109 3.27 6.81 8.02
CA PHE A 109 2.99 6.25 6.70
C PHE A 109 2.43 7.32 5.76
N THR A 110 1.40 8.04 6.19
CA THR A 110 0.73 9.05 5.35
C THR A 110 1.67 10.18 4.93
N ALA A 111 2.65 10.54 5.78
CA ALA A 111 3.70 11.50 5.44
C ALA A 111 4.63 11.05 4.29
N LYS A 112 4.59 9.77 3.91
CA LYS A 112 5.43 9.17 2.85
C LYS A 112 4.62 8.69 1.65
N TYR A 113 3.30 8.83 1.65
CA TYR A 113 2.42 8.39 0.58
C TYR A 113 1.79 9.59 -0.14
N ALA A 114 1.58 9.48 -1.45
CA ALA A 114 1.09 10.58 -2.28
C ALA A 114 0.11 10.11 -3.37
N CYS A 115 -0.81 11.00 -3.74
CA CYS A 115 -1.60 10.88 -4.95
C CYS A 115 -0.84 11.49 -6.14
N ILE A 116 -1.18 11.09 -7.36
CA ILE A 116 -0.59 11.66 -8.58
C ILE A 116 -1.49 12.77 -9.12
N ARG A 117 -0.91 13.86 -9.63
CA ARG A 117 -1.71 14.85 -10.38
C ARG A 117 -2.44 14.19 -11.55
N GLN A 118 -3.72 14.47 -11.66
CA GLN A 118 -4.59 13.83 -12.65
C GLN A 118 -4.12 14.06 -14.10
N ASP A 119 -3.50 15.21 -14.39
CA ASP A 119 -3.01 15.56 -15.72
C ASP A 119 -1.71 14.86 -16.14
N LEU A 120 -1.10 14.07 -15.25
CA LEU A 120 0.03 13.20 -15.56
C LEU A 120 -0.40 11.79 -16.01
N LEU A 121 -1.71 11.51 -16.00
CA LEU A 121 -2.29 10.25 -16.46
C LEU A 121 -2.78 10.43 -17.90
N SER A 122 -2.36 9.52 -18.79
CA SER A 122 -2.71 9.52 -20.22
C SER A 122 -3.95 8.70 -20.52
#